data_AF-A0A8I1SHF6-F1
#
_entry.id   AF-A0A8I1SHF6-F1
#
_cell.length_a   1.000
_cell.length_b   1.000
_cell.length_c   1.000
_cell.angle_alpha   90.00
_cell.angle_beta   90.00
_cell.angle_gamma   90.00
#
_symmetry.space_group_name_H-M   'P 1'
#
loop_
_entity.id
_entity.type
_entity.pdbx_description
1 polymer ?
#
loop_
_entity_poly.entity_id
_entity_poly.type
_entity_poly.pdbx_seq_one_letter_code
_entity_poly.pdbx_strand_id
1 'polypeptide(L)'
;MRDLGDTGQFTGKVTFHAADPDKPNVLRYREEGFLTRTDGKRFDGYREYDFVLHEDPAAIELLFRDPLSFGNRYVMLHFGEDATDGLCARDIHPCGEDFYHHCMIWQNDHHFETKIKITGPKKDHLLHSIYRRRQGA
;
A
#
# COMPACT_ATOMS: atom_id res chain seq x y z
N MET A 1 -6.35 8.13 -4.07
CA MET A 1 -7.27 7.45 -5.02
C MET A 1 -6.58 6.19 -5.47
N ARG A 2 -7.29 5.06 -5.52
CA ARG A 2 -6.78 3.78 -6.03
C ARG A 2 -7.68 3.29 -7.15
N ASP A 3 -7.07 3.00 -8.29
CA ASP A 3 -7.69 2.30 -9.40
C ASP A 3 -7.60 0.78 -9.15
N LEU A 4 -8.74 0.09 -9.27
CA LEU A 4 -8.88 -1.37 -9.14
C LEU A 4 -9.33 -2.02 -10.47
N GLY A 5 -9.12 -1.34 -11.60
CA GLY A 5 -9.53 -1.80 -12.93
C GLY A 5 -11.05 -1.97 -13.03
N ASP A 6 -11.49 -3.11 -13.59
CA ASP A 6 -12.90 -3.42 -13.81
C ASP A 6 -13.74 -3.48 -12.51
N THR A 7 -13.09 -3.60 -11.35
CA THR A 7 -13.77 -3.56 -10.05
C THR A 7 -14.28 -2.16 -9.73
N GLY A 8 -13.60 -1.11 -10.22
CA GLY A 8 -13.92 0.29 -9.98
C GLY A 8 -12.80 1.05 -9.27
N GLN A 9 -13.16 2.11 -8.54
CA GLN A 9 -12.21 3.04 -7.94
C GLN A 9 -12.46 3.22 -6.45
N PHE A 10 -11.39 3.16 -5.67
CA PHE A 10 -11.43 3.50 -4.24
C PHE A 10 -10.94 4.93 -4.02
N THR A 11 -11.75 5.74 -3.35
CA THR A 11 -11.39 7.10 -2.94
C THR A 11 -11.57 7.25 -1.44
N GLY A 12 -10.52 7.72 -0.77
CA GLY A 12 -10.48 7.80 0.68
C GLY A 12 -9.40 8.73 1.19
N LYS A 13 -9.32 8.81 2.51
CA LYS A 13 -8.29 9.53 3.26
C LYS A 13 -7.30 8.52 3.80
N VAL A 14 -6.04 8.93 3.84
CA VAL A 14 -4.95 8.18 4.45
C VAL A 14 -4.41 8.97 5.62
N THR A 15 -4.16 8.27 6.72
CA THR A 15 -3.44 8.79 7.87
C THR A 15 -2.27 7.88 8.18
N PHE A 16 -1.16 8.49 8.59
CA PHE A 16 -0.03 7.83 9.21
C PHE A 16 0.14 8.42 10.59
N HIS A 17 0.27 7.59 11.61
CA HIS A 17 0.56 8.01 12.98
C HIS A 17 1.60 7.07 13.59
N ALA A 18 2.37 7.54 14.59
CA ALA A 18 3.23 6.65 15.34
C ALA A 18 2.40 5.52 15.95
N ALA A 19 2.78 4.27 15.70
CA ALA A 19 2.03 3.11 16.18
C ALA A 19 2.17 2.92 17.70
N ASP A 20 3.35 3.28 18.22
CA ASP A 20 3.77 3.18 19.62
C ASP A 20 4.85 4.25 19.86
N PRO A 21 4.74 5.10 20.91
CA PRO A 21 5.77 6.08 21.26
C PRO A 21 7.17 5.48 21.44
N ASP A 22 7.26 4.22 21.87
CA ASP A 22 8.53 3.53 22.11
C ASP A 22 9.10 2.87 20.84
N LYS A 23 8.38 2.93 19.71
CA LYS A 23 8.79 2.35 18.43
C LYS A 23 8.78 3.42 17.33
N PRO A 24 9.77 4.32 17.32
CA PRO A 24 9.80 5.45 16.39
C PRO A 24 9.91 5.03 14.92
N ASN A 25 10.36 3.80 14.65
CA ASN A 25 10.46 3.23 13.32
C ASN A 25 9.16 2.57 12.82
N VAL A 26 8.06 2.65 13.59
CA VAL A 26 6.77 2.05 13.22
C VAL A 26 5.68 3.10 13.05
N LEU A 27 5.14 3.19 11.84
CA LEU A 27 3.98 4.02 11.52
C LEU A 27 2.75 3.16 11.28
N ARG A 28 1.65 3.48 11.94
CA ARG A 28 0.35 2.92 11.61
C ARG A 28 -0.29 3.67 10.47
N TYR A 29 -0.47 2.97 9.37
CA TYR A 29 -1.22 3.41 8.21
C TYR A 29 -2.69 3.02 8.36
N ARG A 30 -3.59 3.98 8.15
CA ARG A 30 -5.02 3.72 7.99
C ARG A 30 -5.54 4.43 6.76
N GLU A 31 -6.19 3.68 5.88
CA GLU A 31 -6.95 4.21 4.75
C GLU A 31 -8.42 3.90 4.95
N GLU A 32 -9.27 4.91 4.82
CA GLU A 32 -10.71 4.78 4.92
C GLU A 32 -11.40 5.62 3.84
N GLY A 33 -12.49 5.09 3.30
CA GLY A 33 -13.16 5.71 2.18
C GLY A 33 -14.17 4.77 1.54
N PHE A 34 -14.33 4.92 0.23
CA PHE A 34 -15.40 4.26 -0.49
C PHE A 34 -14.88 3.66 -1.79
N LEU A 35 -15.30 2.42 -2.04
CA LEU A 35 -15.22 1.79 -3.36
C LEU A 35 -16.47 2.18 -4.16
N THR A 36 -16.26 2.85 -5.28
CA THR A 36 -17.28 3.06 -6.31
C THR A 36 -17.06 2.03 -7.42
N ARG A 37 -18.00 1.11 -7.58
CA ARG A 37 -17.97 0.09 -8.64
C ARG A 37 -18.40 0.70 -9.97
N THR A 38 -18.09 -0.01 -11.06
CA THR A 38 -18.50 0.34 -12.43
C THR A 38 -20.01 0.40 -12.63
N ASP A 39 -20.79 -0.31 -11.80
CA ASP A 39 -22.26 -0.24 -11.77
C ASP A 39 -22.83 0.94 -10.95
N GLY A 40 -21.96 1.84 -10.47
CA GLY A 40 -22.32 3.00 -9.68
C GLY A 40 -22.58 2.72 -8.19
N LYS A 41 -22.54 1.45 -7.75
CA LYS A 41 -22.71 1.12 -6.33
C LYS A 41 -21.50 1.56 -5.52
N ARG A 42 -21.79 2.01 -4.29
CA ARG A 42 -20.79 2.53 -3.35
C ARG A 42 -20.76 1.68 -2.09
N PHE A 43 -19.56 1.32 -1.66
CA PHE A 43 -19.32 0.52 -0.46
C PHE A 43 -18.28 1.20 0.42
N ASP A 44 -18.55 1.31 1.71
CA ASP A 44 -17.55 1.69 2.70
C ASP A 44 -16.42 0.66 2.73
N GLY A 45 -15.20 1.14 2.87
CA GLY A 45 -14.04 0.28 2.99
C GLY A 45 -12.93 0.95 3.76
N TYR A 46 -12.15 0.14 4.46
CA TYR A 46 -10.93 0.57 5.10
C TYR A 46 -9.88 -0.54 5.04
N ARG A 47 -8.62 -0.15 5.21
CA ARG A 47 -7.50 -1.06 5.44
C ARG A 47 -6.49 -0.41 6.38
N GLU A 48 -5.81 -1.24 7.15
CA GLU A 48 -4.86 -0.81 8.16
C GLU A 48 -3.61 -1.70 8.10
N TYR A 49 -2.45 -1.09 8.24
CA TYR A 49 -1.16 -1.78 8.28
C TYR A 49 -0.21 -1.06 9.24
N ASP A 50 0.69 -1.80 9.87
CA ASP A 50 1.87 -1.20 10.51
C ASP A 50 3.02 -1.22 9.49
N PHE A 51 3.63 -0.07 9.24
CA PHE A 51 4.82 0.13 8.41
C PHE A 51 6.03 0.16 9.34
N VAL A 52 6.92 -0.82 9.23
CA VAL A 52 8.15 -0.93 10.02
C VAL A 52 9.34 -0.59 9.14
N LEU A 53 10.09 0.44 9.50
CA LEU A 53 11.34 0.79 8.84
C LEU A 53 12.49 -0.05 9.42
N HIS A 54 13.22 -0.72 8.54
CA HIS A 54 14.46 -1.44 8.82
C HIS A 54 15.64 -0.68 8.23
N GLU A 55 16.73 -0.52 8.98
CA GLU A 55 17.90 0.26 8.55
C GLU A 55 18.98 -0.58 7.87
N ASP A 56 19.14 -1.85 8.26
CA ASP A 56 20.17 -2.75 7.72
C ASP A 56 19.67 -4.21 7.60
N PRO A 57 19.38 -4.71 6.38
CA PRO A 57 19.32 -3.94 5.13
C PRO A 57 18.14 -2.96 5.14
N ALA A 58 18.30 -1.83 4.43
CA ALA A 58 17.24 -0.84 4.30
C ALA A 58 15.99 -1.45 3.65
N ALA A 59 14.88 -1.47 4.38
CA ALA A 59 13.61 -2.02 3.90
C ALA A 59 12.40 -1.42 4.65
N ILE A 60 11.22 -1.57 4.06
CA ILE A 60 9.95 -1.30 4.73
C ILE A 60 9.14 -2.59 4.79
N GLU A 61 8.85 -3.05 6.00
CA GLU A 61 7.96 -4.18 6.22
C GLU A 61 6.53 -3.68 6.48
N LEU A 62 5.55 -4.27 5.80
CA LEU A 62 4.13 -4.01 6.06
C LEU A 62 3.53 -5.20 6.81
N LEU A 63 2.94 -4.92 7.98
CA LEU A 63 2.27 -5.91 8.81
C LEU A 63 0.76 -5.70 8.75
N PHE A 64 0.01 -6.79 8.60
CA PHE A 64 -1.44 -6.77 8.63
C PHE A 64 -1.99 -6.32 9.98
N ARG A 65 -3.08 -5.55 9.96
CA ARG A 65 -3.84 -5.14 11.15
C ARG A 65 -5.27 -5.63 11.17
N ASP A 66 -5.68 -6.40 10.16
CA ASP A 66 -6.96 -7.09 10.21
C ASP A 66 -6.93 -8.20 11.28
N PRO A 67 -8.08 -8.55 11.89
CA PRO A 67 -8.12 -9.53 12.97
C PRO A 67 -7.65 -10.95 12.60
N LEU A 68 -7.75 -11.32 11.31
CA LEU A 68 -7.43 -12.68 10.88
C LEU A 68 -5.92 -12.89 10.70
N SER A 69 -5.22 -11.83 10.30
CA SER A 69 -3.79 -11.88 9.96
C SER A 69 -2.96 -10.93 10.82
N PHE A 70 -3.47 -10.50 11.97
CA PHE A 70 -2.86 -9.48 12.80
C PHE A 70 -1.37 -9.76 13.07
N GLY A 71 -0.51 -8.81 12.70
CA GLY A 71 0.94 -8.90 12.89
C GLY A 71 1.66 -9.78 11.87
N ASN A 72 0.95 -10.50 10.99
CA ASN A 72 1.58 -11.25 9.91
C ASN A 72 2.15 -10.28 8.88
N ARG A 73 3.34 -10.62 8.38
CA ARG A 73 3.99 -9.89 7.29
C ARG A 73 3.17 -10.02 6.01
N TYR A 74 2.83 -8.87 5.43
CA TYR A 74 2.31 -8.77 4.08
C TYR A 74 3.46 -8.76 3.07
N VAL A 75 4.34 -7.77 3.15
CA VAL A 75 5.49 -7.58 2.24
C VAL A 75 6.71 -7.07 2.99
N MET A 76 7.89 -7.38 2.47
CA MET A 76 9.18 -6.79 2.86
C MET A 76 9.74 -6.02 1.66
N LEU A 77 9.46 -4.73 1.60
CA LEU A 77 9.84 -3.87 0.47
C LEU A 77 11.30 -3.46 0.61
N HIS A 78 12.16 -3.98 -0.24
CA HIS A 78 13.57 -3.59 -0.28
C HIS A 78 13.76 -2.37 -1.16
N PHE A 79 14.50 -1.38 -0.68
CA PHE A 79 14.87 -0.23 -1.49
C PHE A 79 15.83 -0.66 -2.60
N GLY A 80 15.62 -0.15 -3.81
CA GLY A 80 16.47 -0.44 -4.97
C GLY A 80 16.82 0.82 -5.74
N GLU A 81 17.98 0.81 -6.40
CA GLU A 81 18.50 1.93 -7.18
C GLU A 81 17.80 2.08 -8.55
N ASP A 82 17.13 1.02 -9.05
CA ASP A 82 16.55 0.93 -10.40
C ASP A 82 15.13 1.54 -10.53
N ALA A 83 14.81 2.62 -9.84
CA ALA A 83 13.65 3.41 -10.26
C ALA A 83 14.10 4.44 -11.29
N THR A 84 13.61 4.27 -12.52
CA THR A 84 13.70 5.31 -13.54
C THR A 84 13.11 6.64 -13.07
N ASP A 85 12.27 6.64 -12.02
CA ASP A 85 11.61 7.80 -11.44
C ASP A 85 11.60 7.72 -9.89
N GLY A 86 12.58 8.32 -9.21
CA GLY A 86 12.56 8.56 -7.76
C GLY A 86 13.07 7.42 -6.85
N LEU A 87 12.87 7.56 -5.54
CA LEU A 87 13.19 6.51 -4.55
C LEU A 87 12.10 5.42 -4.62
N CYS A 88 12.49 4.15 -4.67
CA CYS A 88 11.54 3.05 -4.77
C CYS A 88 11.88 1.87 -3.87
N ALA A 89 10.85 1.13 -3.48
CA ALA A 89 10.99 -0.12 -2.74
C ALA A 89 10.05 -1.20 -3.31
N ARG A 90 10.51 -2.44 -3.39
CA ARG A 90 9.82 -3.53 -4.10
C ARG A 90 9.85 -4.84 -3.33
N ASP A 91 8.84 -5.67 -3.58
CA ASP A 91 8.75 -7.05 -3.11
C ASP A 91 7.85 -7.86 -4.04
N ILE A 92 7.98 -9.19 -4.00
CA ILE A 92 7.06 -10.11 -4.67
C ILE A 92 6.44 -11.01 -3.60
N HIS A 93 5.14 -10.85 -3.40
CA HIS A 93 4.39 -11.63 -2.43
C HIS A 93 3.55 -12.71 -3.11
N PRO A 94 3.82 -14.01 -2.86
CA PRO A 94 2.96 -15.09 -3.31
C PRO A 94 1.68 -15.15 -2.46
N CYS A 95 0.51 -15.14 -3.11
CA CYS A 95 -0.79 -15.23 -2.47
C CYS A 95 -1.66 -16.28 -3.16
N GLY A 96 -1.66 -17.50 -2.61
CA GLY A 96 -2.27 -18.65 -3.26
C GLY A 96 -1.56 -18.98 -4.58
N GLU A 97 -2.29 -18.92 -5.69
CA GLU A 97 -1.76 -19.17 -7.04
C GLU A 97 -1.37 -17.89 -7.79
N ASP A 98 -1.63 -16.71 -7.18
CA ASP A 98 -1.31 -15.42 -7.77
C ASP A 98 -0.04 -14.84 -7.14
N PHE A 99 0.70 -14.05 -7.91
CA PHE A 99 1.87 -13.30 -7.44
C PHE A 99 1.56 -11.80 -7.45
N TYR A 100 1.87 -11.15 -6.34
CA TYR A 100 1.69 -9.72 -6.17
C TYR A 100 3.06 -9.06 -6.27
N HIS A 101 3.32 -8.35 -7.36
CA HIS A 101 4.54 -7.59 -7.57
C HIS A 101 4.34 -6.18 -7.05
N HIS A 102 4.84 -5.92 -5.85
CA HIS A 102 4.70 -4.64 -5.17
C HIS A 102 5.80 -3.66 -5.56
N CYS A 103 5.40 -2.41 -5.76
CA CYS A 103 6.31 -1.30 -5.97
C CYS A 103 5.74 -0.05 -5.28
N MET A 104 6.50 0.51 -4.35
CA MET A 104 6.23 1.83 -3.77
C MET A 104 7.23 2.83 -4.35
N ILE A 105 6.72 3.99 -4.76
CA ILE A 105 7.52 5.04 -5.42
C ILE A 105 7.28 6.36 -4.68
N TRP A 106 8.34 6.96 -4.15
CA TRP A 106 8.30 8.28 -3.54
C TRP A 106 8.78 9.31 -4.54
N GLN A 107 7.84 10.15 -5.00
CA GLN A 107 8.11 11.20 -5.97
C GLN A 107 8.63 12.47 -5.28
N ASN A 108 8.10 12.78 -4.09
CA ASN A 108 8.55 13.86 -3.18
C ASN A 108 7.85 13.72 -1.81
N ASP A 109 8.14 14.64 -0.87
CA ASP A 109 7.58 14.68 0.50
C ASP A 109 6.04 14.80 0.59
N HIS A 110 5.38 15.04 -0.54
CA HIS A 110 3.93 15.26 -0.64
C HIS A 110 3.24 14.28 -1.58
N HIS A 111 3.99 13.39 -2.23
CA HIS A 111 3.47 12.49 -3.24
C HIS A 111 4.23 11.17 -3.24
N PHE A 112 3.49 10.09 -2.99
CA PHE A 112 3.97 8.74 -3.24
C PHE A 112 2.89 7.89 -3.90
N GLU A 113 3.30 6.81 -4.52
CA GLU A 113 2.45 5.89 -5.26
C GLU A 113 2.70 4.46 -4.83
N THR A 114 1.67 3.62 -4.94
CA THR A 114 1.84 2.17 -4.89
C THR A 114 1.30 1.55 -6.17
N LYS A 115 2.14 0.76 -6.84
CA LYS A 115 1.78 -0.06 -8.00
C LYS A 115 1.91 -1.52 -7.60
N ILE A 116 0.83 -2.28 -7.76
CA ILE A 116 0.82 -3.71 -7.46
C ILE A 116 0.31 -4.43 -8.70
N LYS A 117 1.22 -5.09 -9.42
CA LYS A 117 0.83 -5.94 -10.54
C LYS A 117 0.53 -7.33 -9.98
N ILE A 118 -0.69 -7.78 -10.17
CA ILE A 118 -1.11 -9.12 -9.76
C ILE A 118 -1.08 -10.00 -11.01
N THR A 119 -0.34 -11.10 -10.94
CA THR A 119 -0.21 -12.05 -12.05
C THR A 119 -0.52 -13.45 -11.56
N GLY A 120 -1.52 -14.10 -12.15
CA GLY A 120 -1.86 -15.48 -11.86
C GLY A 120 -3.15 -15.92 -12.57
N PRO A 121 -3.57 -17.18 -12.39
CA PRO A 121 -4.71 -17.74 -13.10
C PRO A 121 -6.05 -17.11 -12.66
N LYS A 122 -6.11 -16.53 -11.46
CA LYS A 122 -7.34 -15.95 -10.91
C LYS A 122 -7.43 -14.44 -11.11
N LYS A 123 -6.28 -13.76 -11.17
CA LYS A 123 -6.19 -12.31 -11.26
C LYS A 123 -5.06 -11.91 -12.19
N ASP A 124 -5.38 -11.07 -13.16
CA ASP A 124 -4.40 -10.37 -13.98
C ASP A 124 -4.81 -8.90 -14.10
N HIS A 125 -4.38 -8.10 -13.12
CA HIS A 125 -4.69 -6.67 -13.12
C HIS A 125 -3.65 -5.86 -12.36
N LEU A 126 -3.63 -4.57 -12.65
CA LEU A 126 -2.78 -3.59 -11.99
C LEU A 126 -3.62 -2.79 -10.99
N LEU A 127 -3.16 -2.76 -9.73
CA LEU A 127 -3.65 -1.82 -8.75
C LEU A 127 -2.71 -0.63 -8.70
N HIS A 128 -3.25 0.58 -8.93
CA HIS A 128 -2.47 1.82 -8.85
C HIS A 128 -3.10 2.76 -7.86
N SER A 129 -2.36 3.08 -6.79
CA SER A 129 -2.78 4.05 -5.78
C SER A 129 -1.89 5.26 -5.79
N ILE A 130 -2.52 6.43 -5.78
CA ILE A 130 -1.85 7.73 -5.73
C ILE A 130 -2.22 8.41 -4.42
N TYR A 131 -1.20 8.74 -3.63
CA TYR A 131 -1.31 9.41 -2.34
C TYR A 131 -0.72 10.81 -2.44
N ARG A 132 -1.55 11.81 -2.19
CA ARG A 132 -1.11 13.20 -2.15
C ARG A 132 -1.37 13.75 -0.75
N ARG A 133 -0.40 14.49 -0.21
CA ARG A 133 -0.59 15.22 1.04
C ARG A 133 -1.81 16.13 0.85
N ARG A 134 -2.75 16.05 1.78
CA ARG A 134 -3.88 16.98 1.80
C ARG A 134 -3.31 18.37 2.06
N GLN A 135 -3.44 19.27 1.09
CA GLN A 135 -3.20 20.68 1.36
C GLN A 135 -4.21 21.13 2.41
N GLY A 136 -3.74 21.89 3.41
CA GLY A 136 -4.51 22.24 4.60
C GLY A 136 -5.91 22.76 4.25
N ALA A 137 -6.88 22.41 5.10
CA ALA A 137 -8.16 23.10 5.14
C ALA A 137 -7.99 24.46 5.83
#